data_AF-A0A2M8F5P7-F1
#
_entry.id   AF-A0A2M8F5P7-F1
#
_cell.length_a   1.000
_cell.length_b   1.000
_cell.length_c   1.000
_cell.angle_alpha   90.00
_cell.angle_beta   90.00
_cell.angle_gamma   90.00
#
_symmetry.space_group_name_H-M   'P 1'
#
loop_
_entity.id
_entity.type
_entity.pdbx_description
1 polymer ?
#
loop_
_entity_poly.entity_id
_entity_poly.type
_entity_poly.pdbx_seq_one_letter_code
_entity_poly.pdbx_strand_id
1 'polypeptide(L)'
;MNHVLLRQYMDTTTSYDQLLRLFLNLRTRKEIDTLLHDLLTDQEIEKIVQRLQIVKLIAKGVPQRKISERLGVSIAKVTRGSLAVKESNGLFKRMLS
;
A
#
# COMPACT_ATOMS: atom_id res chain seq x y z
N MET A 1 -33.84 28.44 5.65
CA MET A 1 -33.17 27.63 6.69
C MET A 1 -32.47 26.49 5.96
N ASN A 2 -31.14 26.56 5.81
CA ASN A 2 -30.39 25.83 4.80
C ASN A 2 -30.19 24.35 5.16
N HIS A 3 -30.60 23.46 4.24
CA HIS A 3 -30.34 22.01 4.20
C HIS A 3 -28.84 21.62 4.09
N VAL A 4 -27.92 22.53 4.40
CA VAL A 4 -26.47 22.39 4.19
C VAL A 4 -25.76 21.69 5.37
N LEU A 5 -26.48 21.38 6.46
CA LEU A 5 -25.92 20.69 7.62
C LEU A 5 -25.99 19.15 7.53
N LEU A 6 -26.51 18.59 6.43
CA LEU A 6 -26.56 17.13 6.20
C LEU A 6 -25.34 16.56 5.47
N ARG A 7 -24.32 17.35 5.14
CA ARG A 7 -23.02 16.81 4.75
C ARG A 7 -22.17 16.61 6.00
N GLN A 8 -22.70 15.77 6.87
CA GLN A 8 -21.98 15.20 8.00
C GLN A 8 -20.59 14.79 7.49
N TYR A 9 -19.57 15.21 8.24
CA TYR A 9 -18.34 14.46 8.42
C TYR A 9 -18.59 12.99 8.09
N MET A 10 -18.18 12.53 6.90
CA MET A 10 -17.95 11.12 6.72
C MET A 10 -16.74 10.84 7.59
N ASP A 11 -16.96 10.26 8.78
CA ASP A 11 -15.89 9.82 9.66
C ASP A 11 -14.93 8.96 8.85
N THR A 12 -13.80 9.53 8.44
CA THR A 12 -12.77 8.84 7.65
C THR A 12 -12.25 7.61 8.39
N THR A 13 -12.30 7.65 9.73
CA THR A 13 -12.05 6.52 10.61
C THR A 13 -13.02 5.36 10.35
N THR A 14 -14.32 5.64 10.17
CA THR A 14 -15.35 4.64 9.90
C THR A 14 -15.20 4.06 8.49
N SER A 15 -14.93 4.90 7.49
CA SER A 15 -14.75 4.44 6.10
C SER A 15 -13.48 3.62 5.91
N TYR A 16 -12.39 3.95 6.61
CA TYR A 16 -11.16 3.16 6.55
C TYR A 16 -11.32 1.81 7.27
N ASP A 17 -12.00 1.78 8.42
CA ASP A 17 -12.33 0.53 9.11
C ASP A 17 -13.19 -0.40 8.24
N GLN A 18 -14.14 0.13 7.48
CA GLN A 18 -14.91 -0.64 6.50
C GLN A 18 -14.02 -1.28 5.43
N LEU A 19 -13.07 -0.54 4.88
CA LEU A 19 -12.10 -1.08 3.92
C LEU A 19 -11.27 -2.20 4.56
N LEU A 20 -10.80 -2.03 5.79
CA LEU A 20 -10.05 -3.06 6.52
C LEU A 20 -10.88 -4.32 6.76
N ARG A 21 -12.15 -4.17 7.18
CA ARG A 21 -13.07 -5.30 7.35
C ARG A 21 -13.30 -6.05 6.05
N LEU A 22 -13.41 -5.32 4.95
CA LEU A 22 -13.57 -5.91 3.63
C LEU A 22 -12.35 -6.74 3.26
N PHE A 23 -11.13 -6.22 3.44
CA PHE A 23 -9.89 -6.99 3.25
C PHE A 23 -9.81 -8.24 4.15
N LEU A 24 -10.23 -8.14 5.42
CA LEU A 24 -10.21 -9.26 6.36
C LEU A 24 -11.20 -10.38 6.02
N ASN A 25 -12.21 -10.12 5.18
CA ASN A 25 -13.20 -11.12 4.77
C ASN A 25 -12.81 -11.89 3.51
N LEU A 26 -11.82 -11.44 2.76
CA LEU A 26 -11.32 -12.12 1.57
C LEU A 26 -10.65 -13.45 1.96
N ARG A 27 -10.86 -14.50 1.16
CA ARG A 27 -10.39 -15.86 1.43
C ARG A 27 -9.59 -16.43 0.26
N THR A 28 -9.86 -15.98 -0.95
CA THR A 28 -9.20 -16.52 -2.15
C THR A 28 -8.41 -15.47 -2.90
N ARG A 29 -7.37 -15.92 -3.63
CA ARG A 29 -6.62 -15.05 -4.55
C ARG A 29 -7.53 -14.35 -5.55
N LYS A 30 -8.55 -15.05 -6.06
CA LYS A 30 -9.50 -14.51 -7.04
C LYS A 30 -10.31 -13.35 -6.44
N GLU A 31 -10.84 -13.51 -5.23
CA GLU A 31 -11.57 -12.44 -4.54
C GLU A 31 -10.71 -11.19 -4.34
N ILE A 32 -9.45 -11.37 -3.94
CA ILE A 32 -8.50 -10.26 -3.75
C ILE A 32 -8.22 -9.57 -5.08
N ASP A 33 -7.94 -10.33 -6.14
CA ASP A 33 -7.63 -9.82 -7.47
C ASP A 33 -8.80 -9.01 -8.05
N THR A 34 -10.01 -9.58 -8.02
CA THR A 34 -11.23 -8.89 -8.46
C THR A 34 -11.45 -7.59 -7.69
N LEU A 35 -11.38 -7.64 -6.35
CA LEU A 35 -11.57 -6.43 -5.55
C LEU A 35 -10.55 -5.34 -5.87
N LEU A 36 -9.27 -5.70 -6.03
CA LEU A 36 -8.23 -4.71 -6.31
C LEU A 36 -8.48 -4.04 -7.66
N HIS A 37 -8.90 -4.78 -8.69
CA HIS A 37 -9.25 -4.22 -10.00
C HIS A 37 -10.58 -3.45 -10.01
N ASP A 38 -11.51 -3.75 -9.10
CA ASP A 38 -12.74 -2.97 -8.92
C ASP A 38 -12.50 -1.63 -8.21
N LEU A 39 -11.54 -1.58 -7.26
CA LEU A 39 -11.25 -0.41 -6.44
C LEU A 39 -10.16 0.51 -7.02
N LEU A 40 -9.23 -0.05 -7.78
CA LEU A 40 -8.02 0.65 -8.23
C LEU A 40 -7.92 0.59 -9.75
N THR A 41 -7.34 1.65 -10.31
CA THR A 41 -6.91 1.63 -11.71
C THR A 41 -5.68 0.74 -11.89
N ASP A 42 -5.47 0.22 -13.11
CA ASP A 42 -4.29 -0.57 -13.44
C ASP A 42 -2.98 0.18 -13.11
N GLN A 43 -2.95 1.50 -13.35
CA GLN A 43 -1.81 2.34 -13.02
C GLN A 43 -1.54 2.44 -11.51
N GLU A 44 -2.58 2.39 -10.68
CA GLU A 44 -2.44 2.38 -9.22
C GLU A 44 -1.94 1.02 -8.73
N ILE A 45 -2.42 -0.07 -9.32
CA ILE A 45 -1.93 -1.42 -9.06
C ILE A 45 -0.44 -1.51 -9.40
N GLU A 46 -0.01 -1.05 -10.58
CA GLU A 46 1.41 -1.00 -10.96
C GLU A 46 2.27 -0.22 -9.95
N LYS A 47 1.77 0.93 -9.48
CA LYS A 47 2.45 1.74 -8.47
C LYS A 47 2.58 1.00 -7.13
N ILE A 48 1.54 0.30 -6.69
CA ILE A 48 1.56 -0.50 -5.46
C ILE A 48 2.53 -1.67 -5.60
N VAL A 49 2.52 -2.37 -6.74
CA VAL A 49 3.46 -3.47 -7.05
C VAL A 49 4.91 -2.98 -7.02
N GLN A 50 5.19 -1.83 -7.64
CA GLN A 50 6.54 -1.24 -7.60
C GLN A 50 6.97 -0.88 -6.17
N ARG A 51 6.07 -0.35 -5.34
CA ARG A 51 6.34 -0.08 -3.92
C ARG A 51 6.63 -1.36 -3.14
N LEU A 52 5.87 -2.42 -3.38
CA LEU A 52 6.09 -3.73 -2.76
C LEU A 52 7.48 -4.30 -3.13
N GLN A 53 7.89 -4.17 -4.40
CA GLN A 53 9.23 -4.58 -4.85
C GLN A 53 10.35 -3.81 -4.13
N ILE A 54 10.22 -2.50 -4.00
CA ILE A 54 11.17 -1.65 -3.25
C ILE A 54 11.28 -2.15 -1.81
N VAL A 55 10.15 -2.27 -1.11
CA VAL A 55 10.11 -2.71 0.29
C VAL A 55 10.71 -4.10 0.47
N LYS A 56 10.40 -5.05 -0.43
CA LYS A 56 10.96 -6.41 -0.40
C LYS A 56 12.48 -6.42 -0.53
N LEU A 57 13.05 -5.61 -1.42
CA LEU A 57 14.50 -5.54 -1.59
C LEU A 57 15.18 -4.86 -0.39
N ILE A 58 14.55 -3.83 0.19
CA ILE A 58 15.04 -3.18 1.41
C ILE A 58 15.02 -4.16 2.59
N ALA A 59 13.93 -4.92 2.78
CA ALA A 59 13.81 -5.92 3.84
C ALA A 59 14.86 -7.04 3.70
N LYS A 60 15.33 -7.31 2.47
CA LYS A 60 16.43 -8.24 2.17
C LYS A 60 17.83 -7.63 2.32
N GLY A 61 17.95 -6.38 2.76
CA GLY A 61 19.24 -5.71 2.96
C GLY A 61 19.92 -5.25 1.67
N VAL A 62 19.20 -5.16 0.55
CA VAL A 62 19.78 -4.66 -0.71
C VAL A 62 20.06 -3.16 -0.59
N PRO A 63 21.27 -2.67 -0.96
CA PRO A 63 21.58 -1.24 -0.91
C PRO A 63 20.64 -0.40 -1.79
N GLN A 64 20.20 0.76 -1.28
CA GLN A 64 19.20 1.61 -1.97
C GLN A 64 19.60 2.01 -3.39
N ARG A 65 20.89 2.28 -3.64
CA ARG A 65 21.40 2.59 -4.98
C ARG A 65 21.19 1.44 -5.97
N LYS A 66 21.50 0.20 -5.56
CA LYS A 66 21.25 -1.00 -6.39
C LYS A 66 19.76 -1.23 -6.64
N ILE A 67 18.90 -0.87 -5.69
CA ILE A 67 17.43 -0.95 -5.89
C ILE A 67 16.97 0.06 -6.94
N SER A 68 17.46 1.29 -6.84
CA SER A 68 17.18 2.38 -7.79
C SER A 68 17.54 1.97 -9.22
N GLU A 69 18.76 1.44 -9.41
CA GLU A 69 19.24 0.94 -10.69
C GLU A 69 18.40 -0.24 -11.20
N ARG A 70 18.18 -1.26 -10.35
CA ARG A 70 17.46 -2.49 -10.73
C ARG A 70 16.01 -2.24 -11.13
N LEU A 71 15.33 -1.32 -10.44
CA LEU A 71 13.91 -1.04 -10.68
C LEU A 71 13.66 0.16 -11.58
N GLY A 72 14.71 0.86 -12.03
CA GLY A 72 14.57 2.07 -12.85
C GLY A 72 13.82 3.20 -12.15
N VAL A 73 13.96 3.32 -10.83
CA VAL A 73 13.27 4.33 -10.02
C VAL A 73 14.25 5.31 -9.40
N SER A 74 13.81 6.54 -9.13
CA SER A 74 14.65 7.53 -8.46
C SER A 74 15.06 7.10 -7.05
N ILE A 75 16.25 7.50 -6.61
CA ILE A 75 16.75 7.23 -5.26
C ILE A 75 15.77 7.73 -4.18
N ALA A 76 15.15 8.89 -4.39
CA ALA A 76 14.15 9.46 -3.48
C ALA A 76 12.91 8.56 -3.32
N LYS A 77 12.52 7.79 -4.35
CA LYS A 77 11.44 6.80 -4.24
C LYS A 77 11.87 5.62 -3.37
N VAL A 78 13.12 5.17 -3.48
CA VAL A 78 13.68 4.10 -2.65
C VAL A 78 13.81 4.54 -1.20
N THR A 79 14.27 5.77 -0.94
CA THR A 79 14.38 6.33 0.41
C THR A 79 13.03 6.37 1.13
N ARG A 80 11.96 6.77 0.45
CA ARG A 80 10.60 6.70 1.00
C ARG A 80 10.18 5.26 1.33
N GLY A 81 10.51 4.30 0.48
CA GLY A 81 10.29 2.88 0.78
C GLY A 81 11.05 2.43 2.03
N SER A 82 12.29 2.91 2.22
CA SER A 82 13.11 2.59 3.39
C SER A 82 12.51 3.11 4.69
N LEU A 83 11.92 4.31 4.64
CA LEU A 83 11.21 4.89 5.77
C LEU A 83 9.98 4.05 6.13
N ALA A 84 9.17 3.68 5.15
CA ALA A 84 8.00 2.82 5.35
C ALA A 84 8.36 1.46 5.99
N VAL A 85 9.49 0.85 5.59
CA VAL A 85 9.97 -0.39 6.25
C VAL A 85 10.30 -0.15 7.72
N LYS A 86 11.01 0.95 8.02
CA LYS A 86 11.38 1.31 9.39
C LYS A 86 10.16 1.59 10.27
N GLU A 87 9.18 2.33 9.75
CA GLU A 87 7.95 2.72 10.47
C GLU A 87 6.96 1.56 10.66
N SER A 88 7.06 0.51 9.85
CA SER A 88 6.19 -0.67 9.94
C SER A 88 6.37 -1.52 11.20
N ASN A 89 7.27 -1.13 12.13
CA ASN A 89 7.61 -1.88 13.34
C ASN A 89 7.90 -3.37 13.08
N GLY A 90 8.58 -3.66 11.97
CA GLY A 90 8.96 -5.01 11.57
C GLY A 90 7.86 -5.83 10.87
N LEU A 91 6.66 -5.28 10.62
CA LEU A 91 5.58 -5.96 9.89
C LEU A 91 6.06 -6.48 8.54
N PHE A 92 6.73 -5.64 7.73
CA PHE A 92 7.24 -6.07 6.44
C PHE A 92 8.29 -7.17 6.56
N LYS A 93 9.15 -7.10 7.58
CA LYS A 93 10.15 -8.15 7.83
C LYS A 93 9.49 -9.48 8.18
N ARG A 94 8.41 -9.46 8.97
CA ARG A 94 7.64 -10.65 9.35
C ARG A 94 6.83 -11.24 8.19
N MET A 95 6.25 -10.39 7.33
CA MET A 95 5.41 -10.85 6.22
C MET A 95 6.20 -11.31 4.99
N LEU A 96 7.46 -10.86 4.86
CA LEU A 96 8.30 -11.13 3.67
C LEU A 96 9.48 -12.06 3.97
N SER A 97 9.64 -12.52 5.21
CA SER A 97 10.62 -13.53 5.62
C SER A 97 10.25 -14.91 5.09
#